data_AF-A0A9P7CLP8-F1
#
_entry.id   AF-A0A9P7CLP8-F1
#
_cell.length_a   1.000
_cell.length_b   1.000
_cell.length_c   1.000
_cell.angle_alpha   90.00
_cell.angle_beta   90.00
_cell.angle_gamma   90.00
#
_symmetry.space_group_name_H-M   'P 1'
#
loop_
_entity.id
_entity.type
_entity.pdbx_description
1 polymer ?
#
loop_
_entity_poly.entity_id
_entity_poly.type
_entity_poly.pdbx_seq_one_letter_code
_entity_poly.pdbx_strand_id
1 'polypeptide(L)'
;MSILYLPLVLDELYPPNDDLIRQTVSLAITEKAKRLVIGIKSQEIKTHAHCLDAIWDKMQTVLGHLYVAQLNVAYEANAPLFDCNVVFEDVCGYFIHLEPNLTKVCLPEKDMDQVKKWNEARKEIGLNVLEVHGMSRHPTTPVQPSHQKKASGEPRRFERVAVGGTFDHLHAGHKILLTMTALVSEKSMVVGVTEKKKKNYI
;
A
#
# COMPACT_ATOMS: atom_id res chain seq x y z
N MET A 1 -16.60 -4.01 11.33
CA MET A 1 -16.16 -2.86 10.51
C MET A 1 -15.38 -3.40 9.33
N SER A 2 -15.73 -3.02 8.11
CA SER A 2 -15.14 -3.58 6.90
C SER A 2 -13.70 -3.09 6.66
N ILE A 3 -12.86 -3.99 6.15
CA ILE A 3 -11.54 -3.67 5.60
C ILE A 3 -11.54 -4.17 4.16
N LEU A 4 -11.26 -3.24 3.24
CA LEU A 4 -11.23 -3.52 1.81
C LEU A 4 -9.79 -3.79 1.37
N TYR A 5 -9.65 -4.64 0.37
CA TYR A 5 -8.38 -5.00 -0.24
C TYR A 5 -8.41 -4.81 -1.75
N LEU A 6 -7.44 -4.07 -2.28
CA LEU A 6 -7.20 -3.89 -3.70
C LEU A 6 -5.85 -4.56 -4.06
N PRO A 7 -5.86 -5.77 -4.65
CA PRO A 7 -4.66 -6.37 -5.23
C PRO A 7 -4.33 -5.72 -6.57
N LEU A 8 -3.11 -5.21 -6.71
CA LEU A 8 -2.56 -4.68 -7.96
C LEU A 8 -1.35 -5.52 -8.37
N VAL A 9 -1.37 -5.99 -9.62
CA VAL A 9 -0.22 -6.61 -10.27
C VAL A 9 0.35 -5.62 -11.28
N LEU A 10 1.60 -5.23 -11.08
CA LEU A 10 2.33 -4.27 -11.93
C LEU A 10 3.44 -5.00 -12.67
N ASP A 11 3.40 -4.97 -14.01
CA ASP A 11 4.42 -5.60 -14.86
C ASP A 11 5.80 -4.95 -14.62
N GLU A 12 5.82 -3.62 -14.59
CA GLU A 12 6.95 -2.79 -14.13
C GLU A 12 6.48 -1.90 -12.97
N LEU A 13 7.40 -1.46 -12.11
CA LEU A 13 7.13 -0.48 -11.05
C LEU A 13 6.98 0.93 -11.62
N TYR A 14 6.02 1.06 -12.50
CA TYR A 14 5.51 2.31 -13.00
C TYR A 14 4.22 2.65 -12.28
N PRO A 15 3.89 3.94 -12.09
CA PRO A 15 2.59 4.34 -11.61
C PRO A 15 1.46 3.62 -12.36
N PRO A 16 0.59 2.88 -11.64
CA PRO A 16 -0.57 2.28 -12.27
C PRO A 16 -1.53 3.36 -12.72
N ASN A 17 -2.43 3.00 -13.64
CA ASN A 17 -3.63 3.79 -13.85
C ASN A 17 -4.41 3.88 -12.53
N ASP A 18 -4.69 5.12 -12.10
CA ASP A 18 -5.38 5.41 -10.85
C ASP A 18 -6.85 4.99 -10.83
N ASP A 19 -7.46 4.59 -11.95
CA ASP A 19 -8.88 4.28 -12.06
C ASP A 19 -9.35 3.27 -10.99
N LEU A 20 -8.66 2.13 -10.86
CA LEU A 20 -9.01 1.11 -9.86
C LEU A 20 -8.83 1.62 -8.42
N ILE A 21 -7.80 2.45 -8.19
CA ILE A 21 -7.54 3.05 -6.88
C ILE A 21 -8.66 4.03 -6.55
N ARG A 22 -9.04 4.88 -7.50
CA ARG A 22 -10.10 5.88 -7.33
C ARG A 22 -11.45 5.24 -7.08
N GLN A 23 -11.81 4.23 -7.87
CA GLN A 23 -13.03 3.44 -7.68
C GLN A 23 -13.04 2.78 -6.30
N THR A 24 -11.96 2.12 -5.91
CA THR A 24 -11.90 1.41 -4.61
C THR A 24 -11.92 2.37 -3.43
N VAL A 25 -11.22 3.51 -3.50
CA VAL A 25 -11.24 4.53 -2.44
C VAL A 25 -12.64 5.12 -2.29
N SER A 26 -13.29 5.47 -3.41
CA SER A 26 -14.67 5.98 -3.42
C SER A 26 -15.66 4.97 -2.81
N LEU A 27 -15.55 3.70 -3.20
CA LEU A 27 -16.34 2.61 -2.61
C LEU A 27 -16.08 2.49 -1.11
N ALA A 28 -14.82 2.46 -0.69
CA ALA A 28 -14.46 2.29 0.71
C ALA A 28 -14.98 3.43 1.59
N ILE A 29 -14.95 4.67 1.11
CA ILE A 29 -15.51 5.82 1.81
C ILE A 29 -17.04 5.73 1.86
N THR A 30 -17.68 5.38 0.74
CA THR A 30 -19.15 5.25 0.64
C THR A 30 -19.69 4.18 1.59
N GLU A 31 -19.00 3.03 1.66
CA GLU A 31 -19.33 1.94 2.57
C GLU A 31 -18.88 2.17 4.02
N LYS A 32 -18.28 3.33 4.32
CA LYS A 32 -17.72 3.66 5.64
C LYS A 32 -16.77 2.59 6.15
N ALA A 33 -15.94 2.06 5.25
CA ALA A 33 -14.91 1.11 5.59
C ALA A 33 -13.93 1.70 6.60
N LYS A 34 -13.42 0.85 7.48
CA LYS A 34 -12.42 1.27 8.48
C LYS A 34 -11.07 1.59 7.82
N ARG A 35 -10.72 0.84 6.78
CA ARG A 35 -9.43 0.95 6.08
C ARG A 35 -9.51 0.33 4.68
N LEU A 36 -8.72 0.89 3.77
CA LEU A 36 -8.31 0.26 2.51
C LEU A 36 -6.86 -0.24 2.60
N VAL A 37 -6.60 -1.45 2.12
CA VAL A 37 -5.27 -1.99 1.89
C VAL A 37 -5.06 -2.15 0.39
N ILE A 38 -4.01 -1.54 -0.16
CA ILE A 38 -3.59 -1.71 -1.56
C ILE A 38 -2.36 -2.64 -1.54
N GLY A 39 -2.52 -3.85 -2.06
CA GLY A 39 -1.43 -4.81 -2.23
C GLY A 39 -0.77 -4.63 -3.58
N ILE A 40 0.55 -4.63 -3.63
CA ILE A 40 1.31 -4.53 -4.88
C ILE A 40 2.14 -5.80 -5.05
N LYS A 41 1.96 -6.45 -6.20
CA LYS A 41 2.86 -7.47 -6.74
C LYS A 41 3.55 -6.95 -7.98
N SER A 42 4.83 -7.22 -8.11
CA SER A 42 5.58 -6.95 -9.34
C SER A 42 6.74 -7.92 -9.50
N GLN A 43 6.92 -8.42 -10.73
CA GLN A 43 8.08 -9.25 -11.06
C GLN A 43 9.40 -8.48 -10.86
N GLU A 44 9.37 -7.15 -11.02
CA GLU A 44 10.51 -6.28 -10.77
C GLU A 44 10.91 -6.27 -9.29
N ILE A 45 9.94 -6.22 -8.35
CA ILE A 45 10.21 -6.33 -6.91
C ILE A 45 10.82 -7.69 -6.59
N LYS A 46 10.22 -8.78 -7.09
CA LYS A 46 10.72 -10.13 -6.83
C LYS A 46 12.17 -10.31 -7.27
N THR A 47 12.48 -9.82 -8.47
CA THR A 47 13.84 -9.90 -9.04
C THR A 47 14.86 -9.14 -8.20
N HIS A 48 14.44 -8.02 -7.59
CA HIS A 48 15.30 -7.16 -6.77
C HIS A 48 15.07 -7.31 -5.26
N ALA A 49 14.42 -8.38 -4.79
CA ALA A 49 14.07 -8.52 -3.37
C ALA A 49 15.29 -8.48 -2.43
N HIS A 50 16.45 -8.91 -2.93
CA HIS A 50 17.73 -8.85 -2.20
C HIS A 50 18.51 -7.53 -2.41
N CYS A 51 18.05 -6.66 -3.31
CA CYS A 51 18.72 -5.41 -3.69
C CYS A 51 17.72 -4.30 -4.07
N LEU A 52 16.71 -4.06 -3.22
CA LEU A 52 15.64 -3.09 -3.48
C LEU A 52 16.15 -1.65 -3.73
N ASP A 53 17.36 -1.32 -3.30
CA ASP A 53 18.02 -0.06 -3.61
C ASP A 53 18.14 0.19 -5.12
N ALA A 54 18.31 -0.86 -5.93
CA ALA A 54 18.36 -0.78 -7.39
C ALA A 54 17.06 -0.24 -8.02
N ILE A 55 15.94 -0.37 -7.32
CA ILE A 55 14.61 0.07 -7.74
C ILE A 55 14.00 1.09 -6.76
N TRP A 56 14.84 1.70 -5.90
CA TRP A 56 14.41 2.59 -4.82
C TRP A 56 13.50 3.72 -5.31
N ASP A 57 13.95 4.45 -6.33
CA ASP A 57 13.23 5.59 -6.87
C ASP A 57 11.88 5.16 -7.46
N LYS A 58 11.81 3.96 -8.05
CA LYS A 58 10.55 3.41 -8.56
C LYS A 58 9.59 3.06 -7.42
N MET A 59 10.07 2.41 -6.37
CA MET A 59 9.25 2.09 -5.19
C MET A 59 8.70 3.36 -4.52
N GLN A 60 9.56 4.38 -4.34
CA GLN A 60 9.16 5.66 -3.77
C GLN A 60 8.14 6.38 -4.68
N THR A 61 8.36 6.36 -5.99
CA THR A 61 7.45 6.97 -6.98
C THR A 61 6.07 6.31 -6.96
N VAL A 62 6.02 4.98 -6.96
CA VAL A 62 4.76 4.23 -6.89
C VAL A 62 4.03 4.52 -5.58
N LEU A 63 4.71 4.49 -4.42
CA LEU A 63 4.08 4.86 -3.14
C LEU A 63 3.51 6.27 -3.16
N GLY A 64 4.31 7.25 -3.62
CA GLY A 64 3.88 8.64 -3.72
C GLY A 64 2.64 8.80 -4.58
N HIS A 65 2.63 8.17 -5.75
CA HIS A 65 1.50 8.19 -6.67
C HIS A 65 0.22 7.62 -6.03
N LEU A 66 0.30 6.43 -5.42
CA LEU A 66 -0.84 5.77 -4.80
C LEU A 66 -1.44 6.58 -3.65
N TYR A 67 -0.59 7.16 -2.81
CA TYR A 67 -1.06 8.00 -1.71
C TYR A 67 -1.67 9.31 -2.20
N VAL A 68 -1.10 9.94 -3.24
CA VAL A 68 -1.68 11.16 -3.84
C VAL A 68 -3.03 10.85 -4.48
N ALA A 69 -3.14 9.76 -5.24
CA ALA A 69 -4.38 9.31 -5.86
C ALA A 69 -5.48 9.09 -4.82
N GLN A 70 -5.14 8.39 -3.74
CA GLN A 70 -6.06 8.16 -2.63
C GLN A 70 -6.48 9.45 -1.92
N LEU A 71 -5.52 10.33 -1.61
CA LEU A 71 -5.81 11.60 -0.95
C LEU A 71 -6.76 12.47 -1.78
N ASN A 72 -6.53 12.59 -3.09
CA ASN A 72 -7.38 13.39 -3.97
C ASN A 72 -8.85 12.96 -3.87
N VAL A 73 -9.13 11.66 -3.97
CA VAL A 73 -10.50 11.11 -3.85
C VAL A 73 -11.07 11.32 -2.45
N ALA A 74 -10.25 11.13 -1.42
CA ALA A 74 -10.67 11.31 -0.04
C ALA A 74 -11.02 12.78 0.27
N TYR A 75 -10.28 13.74 -0.28
CA TYR A 75 -10.60 15.16 -0.16
C TYR A 75 -11.89 15.53 -0.90
N GLU A 76 -12.06 15.06 -2.14
CA GLU A 76 -13.28 15.27 -2.93
C GLU A 76 -14.54 14.72 -2.20
N ALA A 77 -14.38 13.61 -1.47
CA ALA A 77 -15.45 12.99 -0.70
C ALA A 77 -15.60 13.52 0.75
N ASN A 78 -14.93 14.61 1.12
CA ASN A 78 -14.92 15.17 2.49
C ASN A 78 -14.48 14.16 3.59
N ALA A 79 -13.61 13.22 3.25
CA ALA A 79 -13.07 12.19 4.15
C ALA A 79 -11.53 12.19 4.19
N PRO A 80 -10.85 13.33 4.46
CA PRO A 80 -9.39 13.47 4.32
C PRO A 80 -8.57 12.58 5.27
N LEU A 81 -9.20 12.05 6.32
CA LEU A 81 -8.59 11.14 7.30
C LEU A 81 -8.86 9.66 7.00
N PHE A 82 -9.40 9.33 5.82
CA PHE A 82 -9.65 7.94 5.45
C PHE A 82 -8.35 7.13 5.43
N ASP A 83 -8.34 6.00 6.16
CA ASP A 83 -7.13 5.21 6.36
C ASP A 83 -6.86 4.28 5.17
N CYS A 84 -5.73 4.52 4.49
CA CYS A 84 -5.26 3.68 3.39
C CYS A 84 -3.82 3.24 3.62
N ASN A 85 -3.53 1.95 3.43
CA ASN A 85 -2.18 1.40 3.52
C ASN A 85 -1.77 0.77 2.19
N VAL A 86 -0.54 1.04 1.76
CA VAL A 86 0.07 0.35 0.62
C VAL A 86 1.06 -0.68 1.14
N VAL A 87 0.97 -1.91 0.65
CA VAL A 87 1.81 -3.03 1.07
C VAL A 87 2.41 -3.70 -0.17
N PHE A 88 3.73 -3.86 -0.18
CA PHE A 88 4.42 -4.62 -1.23
C PHE A 88 4.38 -6.11 -0.87
N GLU A 89 3.46 -6.84 -1.49
CA GLU A 89 3.18 -8.25 -1.15
C GLU A 89 4.40 -9.15 -1.32
N ASP A 90 5.26 -8.87 -2.30
CA ASP A 90 6.43 -9.70 -2.61
C ASP A 90 7.54 -9.64 -1.54
N VAL A 91 7.49 -8.66 -0.62
CA VAL A 91 8.52 -8.44 0.41
C VAL A 91 7.97 -8.25 1.82
N CYS A 92 6.65 -8.20 2.01
CA CYS A 92 6.04 -7.96 3.32
C CYS A 92 6.09 -9.17 4.27
N GLY A 93 6.36 -10.38 3.75
CA GLY A 93 6.54 -11.58 4.56
C GLY A 93 5.24 -12.26 5.03
N TYR A 94 4.07 -11.79 4.58
CA TYR A 94 2.79 -12.43 4.86
C TYR A 94 1.83 -12.32 3.67
N PHE A 95 0.73 -13.06 3.73
CA PHE A 95 -0.30 -13.04 2.69
C PHE A 95 -1.46 -12.15 3.11
N ILE A 96 -1.63 -11.00 2.44
CA ILE A 96 -2.69 -10.02 2.79
C ILE A 96 -4.09 -10.66 2.72
N HIS A 97 -4.33 -11.55 1.76
CA HIS A 97 -5.62 -12.25 1.63
C HIS A 97 -5.91 -13.21 2.80
N LEU A 98 -4.95 -13.50 3.68
CA LEU A 98 -5.13 -14.27 4.91
C LEU A 98 -5.26 -13.40 6.17
N GLU A 99 -5.33 -12.08 6.02
CA GLU A 99 -5.60 -11.19 7.15
C GLU A 99 -6.99 -11.47 7.75
N PRO A 100 -7.11 -11.75 9.06
CA PRO A 100 -8.37 -12.17 9.67
C PRO A 100 -9.49 -11.12 9.58
N ASN A 101 -9.10 -9.84 9.66
CA ASN A 101 -10.04 -8.71 9.64
C ASN A 101 -10.39 -8.25 8.22
N LEU A 102 -9.83 -8.88 7.19
CA LEU A 102 -10.15 -8.54 5.81
C LEU A 102 -11.54 -9.07 5.46
N THR A 103 -12.40 -8.21 4.92
CA THR A 103 -13.81 -8.54 4.67
C THR A 103 -14.17 -8.54 3.19
N LYS A 104 -13.54 -7.67 2.39
CA LYS A 104 -13.93 -7.46 0.99
C LYS A 104 -12.70 -7.25 0.13
N VAL A 105 -12.75 -7.79 -1.09
CA VAL A 105 -11.75 -7.57 -2.12
C VAL A 105 -12.37 -6.90 -3.34
N CYS A 106 -11.68 -5.90 -3.86
CA CYS A 106 -12.06 -5.14 -5.05
C CYS A 106 -11.05 -5.45 -6.15
N LEU A 107 -11.50 -6.01 -7.28
CA LEU A 107 -10.63 -6.37 -8.40
C LEU A 107 -11.38 -6.36 -9.73
N PRO A 108 -10.66 -6.34 -10.87
CA PRO A 108 -11.29 -6.50 -12.18
C PRO A 108 -12.05 -7.82 -12.30
N GLU A 109 -13.19 -7.84 -13.00
CA GLU A 109 -14.03 -9.03 -13.16
C GLU A 109 -13.30 -10.25 -13.75
N LYS A 110 -12.27 -10.01 -14.58
CA LYS A 110 -11.43 -11.06 -15.15
C LYS A 110 -10.59 -11.84 -14.12
N ASP A 111 -10.35 -11.26 -12.95
CA ASP A 111 -9.44 -11.80 -11.94
C ASP A 111 -10.21 -12.53 -10.80
N MET A 112 -11.54 -12.66 -10.91
CA MET A 112 -12.43 -13.19 -9.87
C MET A 112 -12.12 -14.63 -9.43
N ASP A 113 -11.59 -15.45 -10.34
CA ASP A 113 -11.20 -16.83 -10.02
C ASP A 113 -10.07 -16.90 -8.99
N GLN A 114 -9.24 -15.86 -8.88
CA GLN A 114 -8.22 -15.78 -7.83
C GLN A 114 -8.85 -15.71 -6.43
N VAL A 115 -9.99 -15.04 -6.28
CA VAL A 115 -10.66 -14.91 -4.98
C VAL A 115 -11.28 -16.21 -4.52
N LYS A 116 -11.71 -17.08 -5.45
CA LYS A 116 -12.17 -18.44 -5.10
C LYS A 116 -11.08 -19.22 -4.37
N LYS A 117 -9.86 -19.21 -4.92
CA LYS A 117 -8.68 -19.84 -4.31
C LYS A 117 -8.33 -19.22 -2.95
N TRP A 118 -8.43 -17.89 -2.82
CA TRP A 118 -8.22 -17.24 -1.53
C TRP A 118 -9.28 -17.63 -0.49
N ASN A 119 -10.54 -17.75 -0.90
CA ASN A 119 -11.62 -18.15 -0.01
C ASN A 119 -11.52 -19.62 0.41
N GLU A 120 -10.98 -20.50 -0.43
CA GLU A 120 -10.63 -21.87 -0.06
C GLU A 120 -9.53 -21.86 1.01
N ALA A 121 -8.40 -21.20 0.76
CA ALA A 121 -7.30 -21.08 1.71
C ALA A 121 -7.74 -20.46 3.06
N ARG A 122 -8.62 -19.44 3.03
CA ARG A 122 -9.17 -18.82 4.24
C ARG A 122 -10.03 -19.79 5.05
N LYS A 123 -10.85 -20.61 4.39
CA LYS A 123 -11.68 -21.62 5.07
C LYS A 123 -10.83 -22.68 5.77
N GLU A 124 -9.73 -23.11 5.15
CA GLU A 124 -8.82 -24.12 5.72
C GLU A 124 -8.24 -23.67 7.07
N ILE A 125 -8.02 -22.37 7.26
CA ILE A 125 -7.51 -21.78 8.50
C ILE A 125 -8.60 -21.13 9.38
N GLY A 126 -9.88 -21.41 9.09
CA GLY A 126 -11.01 -20.96 9.91
C GLY A 126 -11.37 -19.47 9.78
N LEU A 127 -10.97 -18.81 8.69
CA LEU A 127 -11.32 -17.41 8.42
C LEU A 127 -12.61 -17.27 7.58
N ASN A 128 -13.27 -16.14 7.76
CA ASN A 128 -14.44 -15.76 6.96
C ASN A 128 -14.06 -15.56 5.49
N VAL A 129 -14.96 -15.93 4.58
CA VAL A 129 -14.78 -15.66 3.14
C VAL A 129 -14.81 -14.16 2.84
N LEU A 130 -14.07 -13.77 1.82
CA LEU A 130 -14.04 -12.41 1.29
C LEU A 130 -15.24 -12.17 0.39
N GLU A 131 -15.97 -11.10 0.64
CA GLU A 131 -16.90 -10.51 -0.31
C GLU A 131 -16.14 -9.97 -1.51
N VAL A 132 -16.76 -10.01 -2.68
CA VAL A 132 -16.09 -9.69 -3.93
C VAL A 132 -16.82 -8.56 -4.64
N HIS A 133 -16.08 -7.51 -4.97
CA HIS A 133 -16.59 -6.37 -5.73
C HIS A 133 -15.86 -6.25 -7.07
N GLY A 134 -16.60 -6.43 -8.16
CA GLY A 134 -16.09 -6.30 -9.52
C GLY A 134 -15.96 -4.86 -9.94
N MET A 135 -14.81 -4.53 -10.53
CA MET A 135 -14.52 -3.21 -11.07
C MET A 135 -14.34 -3.27 -12.59
N SER A 136 -14.81 -2.23 -13.28
CA SER A 136 -14.57 -2.03 -14.70
C SER A 136 -13.33 -1.16 -14.88
N ARG A 137 -12.38 -1.59 -15.72
CA ARG A 137 -11.23 -0.75 -16.08
C ARG A 137 -11.66 0.24 -17.17
N HIS A 138 -11.58 1.53 -16.88
CA HIS A 138 -11.69 2.54 -17.92
C HIS A 138 -10.33 2.75 -18.60
N PRO A 139 -10.26 2.73 -19.95
CA PRO A 139 -9.02 3.06 -20.66
C PRO A 139 -8.74 4.55 -20.48
N THR A 140 -7.75 4.88 -19.65
CA THR A 140 -7.23 6.24 -19.54
C THR A 140 -5.71 6.22 -19.72
N THR A 141 -5.22 7.31 -20.31
CA THR A 141 -3.85 7.48 -20.77
C THR A 141 -2.88 7.45 -19.59
N PRO A 142 -1.79 6.65 -19.65
CA PRO A 142 -0.76 6.68 -18.63
C PRO A 142 -0.19 8.10 -18.48
N VAL A 143 -0.27 8.67 -17.28
CA VAL A 143 0.42 9.92 -16.96
C VAL A 143 1.87 9.58 -16.72
N GLN A 144 2.79 10.19 -17.49
CA GLN A 144 4.21 9.98 -17.29
C GLN A 144 4.80 10.93 -16.24
N PRO A 145 5.32 10.46 -15.10
CA PRO A 145 6.20 11.28 -14.29
C PRO A 145 7.58 11.29 -14.98
N SER A 146 8.06 12.48 -15.32
CA SER A 146 9.47 12.68 -15.55
C SER A 146 10.14 12.78 -14.18
N HIS A 147 11.15 11.94 -13.90
CA HIS A 147 12.31 12.29 -13.07
C HIS A 147 13.34 11.17 -13.13
N GLN A 148 14.51 11.51 -13.68
CA GLN A 148 15.73 10.73 -13.64
C GLN A 148 16.62 11.28 -12.53
N LYS A 149 16.97 10.43 -11.55
CA LYS A 149 18.26 10.51 -10.87
C LYS A 149 18.84 9.11 -10.83
N LYS A 150 19.99 8.92 -11.47
CA LYS A 150 20.81 7.72 -11.25
C LYS A 150 21.50 7.88 -9.89
N ALA A 151 21.11 7.09 -8.89
CA ALA A 151 22.01 6.77 -7.79
C ALA A 151 22.79 5.50 -8.15
N SER A 152 23.95 5.68 -8.79
CA SER A 152 24.95 4.63 -8.94
C SER A 152 25.72 4.50 -7.62
N GLY A 153 25.30 3.55 -6.78
CA GLY A 153 26.00 3.15 -5.57
C GLY A 153 25.80 1.66 -5.32
N GLU A 154 26.68 1.05 -4.54
CA GLU A 154 26.46 -0.30 -4.02
C GLU A 154 25.12 -0.37 -3.26
N PRO A 155 24.37 -1.48 -3.36
CA PRO A 155 23.07 -1.61 -2.74
C PRO A 155 23.17 -1.40 -1.23
N ARG A 156 22.54 -0.34 -0.73
CA ARG A 156 22.56 0.04 0.69
C ARG A 156 21.54 -0.79 1.45
N ARG A 157 21.97 -1.95 1.94
CA ARG A 157 21.21 -2.70 2.97
C ARG A 157 21.85 -2.49 4.32
N PHE A 158 21.02 -2.20 5.31
CA PHE A 158 21.45 -2.01 6.68
C PHE A 158 20.85 -3.12 7.53
N GLU A 159 21.69 -3.80 8.31
CA GLU A 159 21.24 -4.86 9.22
C GLU A 159 20.13 -4.35 10.14
N ARG A 160 20.33 -3.13 10.68
CA ARG A 160 19.38 -2.44 11.55
C ARG A 160 19.26 -0.98 11.15
N VAL A 161 18.05 -0.45 11.17
CA VAL A 161 17.76 0.95 10.87
C VAL A 161 16.97 1.57 12.03
N ALA A 162 17.09 2.89 12.18
CA ALA A 162 16.33 3.65 13.16
C ALA A 162 15.77 4.92 12.51
N VAL A 163 14.53 5.26 12.86
CA VAL A 163 13.87 6.50 12.45
C VAL A 163 13.10 7.07 13.63
N GLY A 164 13.03 8.40 13.75
CA GLY A 164 12.37 9.07 14.86
C GLY A 164 11.52 10.25 14.40
N GLY A 165 10.44 10.51 15.12
CA GLY A 165 9.52 11.61 14.83
C GLY A 165 8.35 11.66 15.81
N THR A 166 7.47 12.65 15.67
CA THR A 166 6.23 12.69 16.46
C THR A 166 5.18 11.73 15.91
N PHE A 167 5.22 11.44 14.60
CA PHE A 167 4.25 10.60 13.91
C PHE A 167 2.78 11.00 14.18
N ASP A 168 2.56 12.29 14.42
CA ASP A 168 1.23 12.87 14.63
C ASP A 168 0.35 12.57 13.40
N HIS A 169 -0.85 12.03 13.63
CA HIS A 169 -1.83 11.73 12.58
C HIS A 169 -1.21 11.01 11.37
N LEU A 170 -0.76 9.76 11.55
CA LEU A 170 -0.01 8.94 10.58
C LEU A 170 -0.51 9.07 9.12
N HIS A 171 -0.03 10.09 8.42
CA HIS A 171 -0.46 10.47 7.08
C HIS A 171 0.49 9.89 6.02
N ALA A 172 0.17 10.12 4.74
CA ALA A 172 0.93 9.60 3.60
C ALA A 172 2.45 9.76 3.73
N GLY A 173 2.94 10.95 4.11
CA GLY A 173 4.38 11.21 4.28
C GLY A 173 5.05 10.30 5.31
N HIS A 174 4.43 10.10 6.47
CA HIS A 174 4.94 9.15 7.47
C HIS A 174 4.90 7.71 6.97
N LYS A 175 3.83 7.31 6.27
CA LYS A 175 3.70 5.97 5.72
C LYS A 175 4.78 5.69 4.67
N ILE A 176 5.05 6.65 3.78
CA ILE A 176 6.15 6.56 2.82
C ILE A 176 7.48 6.42 3.55
N LEU A 177 7.77 7.31 4.50
CA LEU A 177 9.02 7.26 5.27
C LEU A 177 9.23 5.89 5.96
N LEU A 178 8.21 5.40 6.67
CA LEU A 178 8.28 4.12 7.38
C LEU A 178 8.42 2.94 6.43
N THR A 179 7.66 2.91 5.33
CA THR A 179 7.76 1.84 4.32
C THR A 179 9.15 1.84 3.70
N MET A 180 9.63 2.99 3.22
CA MET A 180 10.95 3.09 2.60
C MET A 180 12.07 2.72 3.60
N THR A 181 11.96 3.13 4.86
CA THR A 181 12.91 2.74 5.93
C THR A 181 12.91 1.23 6.18
N ALA A 182 11.73 0.60 6.19
CA ALA A 182 11.64 -0.84 6.36
C ALA A 182 12.30 -1.61 5.19
N LEU A 183 12.18 -1.11 3.96
CA LEU A 183 12.71 -1.78 2.76
C LEU A 183 14.26 -1.81 2.67
N VAL A 184 14.95 -0.87 3.31
CA VAL A 184 16.42 -0.89 3.43
C VAL A 184 16.93 -1.65 4.65
N SER A 185 16.02 -2.12 5.52
CA SER A 185 16.36 -2.93 6.67
C SER A 185 16.43 -4.41 6.32
N GLU A 186 17.42 -5.12 6.84
CA GLU A 186 17.51 -6.58 6.69
C GLU A 186 16.93 -7.34 7.89
N LYS A 187 17.17 -6.85 9.12
CA LYS A 187 16.76 -7.57 10.34
C LYS A 187 15.79 -6.81 11.22
N SER A 188 15.96 -5.50 11.41
CA SER A 188 15.11 -4.74 12.33
C SER A 188 15.07 -3.24 12.05
N MET A 189 13.88 -2.67 12.20
CA MET A 189 13.65 -1.22 12.24
C MET A 189 13.20 -0.80 13.64
N VAL A 190 13.85 0.23 14.20
CA VAL A 190 13.43 0.89 15.44
C VAL A 190 12.75 2.22 15.11
N VAL A 191 11.54 2.42 15.63
CA VAL A 191 10.77 3.66 15.43
C VAL A 191 10.63 4.40 16.76
N GLY A 192 11.36 5.51 16.91
CA GLY A 192 11.26 6.39 18.07
C GLY A 192 10.07 7.34 17.92
N VAL A 193 9.09 7.25 18.81
CA VAL A 193 7.91 8.11 18.82
C VAL A 193 8.00 9.12 19.96
N THR A 194 7.97 10.41 19.62
CA THR A 194 8.02 11.49 20.60
C THR A 194 6.63 12.08 20.83
N GLU A 195 6.16 12.09 22.08
CA GLU A 195 4.92 12.77 22.45
C GLU A 195 5.16 14.28 22.67
N LYS A 196 4.30 15.13 22.10
CA LYS A 196 4.28 16.56 22.45
C LYS A 196 3.66 16.72 23.84
N LYS A 197 4.45 17.18 24.83
CA LYS A 197 3.90 17.64 26.12
C LYS A 197 2.84 18.72 25.88
N LYS A 198 1.58 18.46 26.25
CA LYS A 198 0.58 19.53 26.40
C LYS A 198 1.11 20.51 27.46
N LYS A 199 1.25 21.79 27.11
CA LYS A 199 1.41 22.84 28.12
C LYS A 199 0.09 22.93 28.89
N ASN A 200 0.09 22.49 30.14
CA ASN A 200 -0.97 22.84 31.08
C ASN A 200 -0.85 24.34 31.33
N TYR A 201 -1.68 25.13 30.65
CA TYR A 201 -1.96 26.49 31.09
C TYR A 201 -2.80 26.35 32.37
N ILE A 202 -2.16 26.61 33.50
CA ILE A 202 -2.81 26.87 34.79
C ILE A 202 -3.29 28.32 34.75
#